data_AF-A0A351DN65-F1
#
_entry.id   AF-A0A351DN65-F1
#
_cell.length_a   1.000
_cell.length_b   1.000
_cell.length_c   1.000
_cell.angle_alpha   90.00
_cell.angle_beta   90.00
_cell.angle_gamma   90.00
#
_symmetry.space_group_name_H-M   'P 1'
#
loop_
_entity.id
_entity.type
_entity.pdbx_description
1 polymer ?
#
loop_
_entity_poly.entity_id
_entity_poly.type
_entity_poly.pdbx_seq_one_letter_code
_entity_poly.pdbx_strand_id
1 'polypeptide(L)' 'RLIGRGLSDLAAMGATPRYVLLSLSLPTLEVGWVEHFAQRFHQLCVRFGVDLIGGDTTKGPLSA' A
#
# COMPACT_ATOMS: atom_id res chain seq x y z
N ARG A 1 4.64 -0.02 8.86
CA ARG A 1 3.36 0.68 9.12
C ARG A 1 2.89 1.35 7.83
N LEU A 2 2.55 0.57 6.79
CA LEU A 2 2.35 1.10 5.44
C LEU A 2 0.99 1.81 5.29
N ILE A 3 -0.11 1.07 5.43
CA ILE A 3 -1.47 1.62 5.24
C ILE A 3 -2.16 2.04 6.55
N GLY A 4 -1.69 1.54 7.70
CA GLY A 4 -2.38 1.71 8.98
C GLY A 4 -2.48 3.16 9.49
N ARG A 5 -1.59 4.07 9.05
CA ARG A 5 -1.66 5.48 9.48
C ARG A 5 -2.81 6.21 8.80
N GLY A 6 -2.85 6.20 7.46
CA GLY A 6 -3.92 6.86 6.71
C GLY A 6 -5.30 6.29 7.01
N LEU A 7 -5.39 4.97 7.24
CA LEU A 7 -6.65 4.34 7.65
C LEU A 7 -7.09 4.78 9.06
N SER A 8 -6.15 4.92 10.00
CA SER A 8 -6.45 5.42 11.35
C SER A 8 -6.91 6.86 11.34
N ASP A 9 -6.32 7.71 10.49
CA ASP A 9 -6.71 9.11 10.35
C ASP A 9 -8.13 9.23 9.77
N LEU A 10 -8.46 8.44 8.73
CA LEU A 10 -9.81 8.37 8.18
C LEU A 10 -10.84 7.88 9.22
N ALA A 11 -10.49 6.84 9.98
CA ALA A 11 -11.34 6.32 11.04
C ALA A 11 -11.56 7.35 12.16
N ALA A 12 -10.53 8.11 12.55
CA ALA A 12 -10.61 9.19 13.54
C ALA A 12 -11.51 10.35 13.07
N MET A 13 -11.65 10.55 11.76
CA MET A 13 -12.57 11.50 11.16
C MET A 13 -14.01 10.94 10.99
N GLY A 14 -14.28 9.72 11.47
CA GLY A 14 -15.59 9.07 11.34
C GLY A 14 -15.86 8.45 9.97
N ALA A 15 -14.85 8.38 9.10
CA ALA A 15 -14.99 7.75 7.78
C ALA A 15 -14.70 6.23 7.87
N THR A 16 -15.39 5.46 7.04
CA THR A 16 -15.06 4.04 6.80
C THR A 16 -14.19 3.95 5.55
N PRO A 17 -12.87 3.70 5.66
CA PRO A 17 -12.02 3.56 4.50
C PRO A 17 -12.43 2.32 3.70
N ARG A 18 -12.48 2.45 2.37
CA ARG A 18 -12.91 1.37 1.46
C ARG A 18 -11.87 1.03 0.40
N TYR A 19 -11.10 2.02 -0.04
CA TYR A 19 -10.15 1.86 -1.12
C TYR A 19 -8.79 2.46 -0.76
N VAL A 20 -7.73 1.88 -1.33
CA VAL A 20 -6.37 2.41 -1.25
C VAL A 20 -5.74 2.46 -2.64
N LEU A 21 -4.82 3.42 -2.81
CA LEU A 21 -3.93 3.52 -3.98
C LEU A 21 -2.49 3.30 -3.51
N LEU A 22 -1.68 2.61 -4.33
CA LEU A 22 -0.29 2.30 -4.03
C LEU A 22 0.65 2.95 -5.03
N SER A 23 1.51 3.87 -4.58
CA SER A 23 2.65 4.34 -5.38
C SER A 23 3.93 3.71 -4.85
N LEU A 24 4.61 2.93 -5.70
CA LEU A 24 5.82 2.18 -5.37
C LEU A 24 6.97 2.62 -6.28
N SER A 25 8.02 3.19 -5.69
CA SER A 25 9.24 3.56 -6.42
C SER A 25 10.39 2.68 -5.98
N LEU A 26 11.02 1.98 -6.94
CA LEU A 26 12.13 1.05 -6.67
C LEU A 26 13.32 1.37 -7.57
N PRO A 27 14.56 1.44 -7.05
CA PRO A 27 15.74 1.62 -7.89
C PRO A 27 16.00 0.39 -8.77
N THR A 28 15.70 -0.79 -8.23
CA THR A 28 15.80 -2.08 -8.92
C THR A 28 14.54 -2.89 -8.64
N LEU A 29 13.96 -3.47 -9.70
CA LEU A 29 12.85 -4.39 -9.61
C LEU A 29 13.38 -5.81 -9.35
N GLU A 30 13.37 -6.22 -8.08
CA GLU A 30 13.69 -7.58 -7.68
C GLU A 30 12.40 -8.38 -7.49
N VAL A 31 12.13 -9.33 -8.37
CA VAL A 31 10.84 -10.05 -8.46
C VAL A 31 10.46 -10.71 -7.13
N GLY A 32 11.38 -11.40 -6.47
CA GLY A 32 11.11 -12.07 -5.19
C GLY A 32 10.73 -11.09 -4.08
N TRP A 33 11.34 -9.91 -4.05
CA TRP A 33 10.97 -8.85 -3.12
C TRP A 33 9.58 -8.30 -3.42
N VAL A 34 9.26 -8.06 -4.70
CA VAL A 34 7.96 -7.51 -5.13
C VAL A 34 6.84 -8.49 -4.81
N GLU A 35 7.02 -9.78 -5.07
CA GLU A 35 6.04 -10.81 -4.72
C GLU A 35 5.80 -10.86 -3.21
N HIS A 36 6.88 -10.86 -2.42
CA HIS A 36 6.76 -10.84 -0.97
C HIS A 36 6.03 -9.59 -0.48
N PHE A 37 6.39 -8.42 -1.01
CA PHE A 37 5.74 -7.16 -0.70
C PHE A 37 4.25 -7.20 -1.03
N ALA A 38 3.89 -7.63 -2.24
CA ALA A 38 2.51 -7.71 -2.71
C ALA A 38 1.66 -8.64 -1.84
N GLN A 39 2.19 -9.82 -1.47
CA GLN A 39 1.51 -10.74 -0.57
C GLN A 39 1.24 -10.11 0.81
N ARG A 40 2.25 -9.47 1.40
CA ARG A 40 2.09 -8.81 2.70
C ARG A 40 1.15 -7.60 2.63
N PHE A 41 1.19 -6.84 1.54
CA PHE A 41 0.30 -5.72 1.32
C PHE A 41 -1.15 -6.17 1.20
N HIS A 42 -1.40 -7.24 0.42
CA HIS A 42 -2.73 -7.83 0.29
C HIS A 42 -3.27 -8.33 1.64
N GLN A 43 -2.44 -9.00 2.46
CA GLN A 43 -2.82 -9.40 3.82
C GLN A 43 -3.26 -8.21 4.69
N LEU A 44 -2.62 -7.05 4.52
CA LEU A 44 -3.02 -5.82 5.23
C LEU A 44 -4.36 -5.29 4.70
N CYS A 45 -4.55 -5.24 3.38
CA CYS A 45 -5.82 -4.85 2.76
C CYS A 45 -6.99 -5.69 3.31
N VAL A 46 -6.84 -7.02 3.30
CA VAL A 46 -7.84 -7.95 3.86
C VAL A 46 -8.08 -7.68 5.34
N ARG A 47 -7.02 -7.48 6.14
CA ARG A 47 -7.14 -7.22 7.57
C ARG A 47 -7.93 -5.94 7.89
N PHE A 48 -7.79 -4.92 7.05
CA PHE A 48 -8.45 -3.63 7.25
C PHE A 48 -9.75 -3.47 6.45
N GLY A 49 -10.15 -4.47 5.67
CA GLY A 49 -11.37 -4.43 4.86
C GLY A 49 -11.33 -3.39 3.74
N VAL A 50 -10.16 -3.16 3.15
CA VAL A 50 -9.97 -2.19 2.06
C VAL A 50 -9.45 -2.86 0.80
N ASP A 51 -9.86 -2.35 -0.36
CA ASP A 51 -9.41 -2.86 -1.66
C ASP A 51 -8.33 -1.95 -2.28
N LEU A 52 -7.29 -2.57 -2.85
CA LEU A 52 -6.33 -1.87 -3.70
C LEU A 52 -6.95 -1.71 -5.09
N ILE A 53 -7.30 -0.48 -5.46
CA ILE A 53 -7.99 -0.22 -6.74
C ILE A 53 -7.07 0.33 -7.84
N GLY A 54 -5.81 0.60 -7.52
CA GLY A 54 -4.86 1.13 -8.48
C GLY A 54 -3.57 1.63 -7.83
N GLY A 55 -2.69 2.15 -8.66
CA GLY A 55 -1.37 2.56 -8.23
C GLY A 55 -0.41 2.83 -9.37
N ASP A 56 0.78 3.28 -9.01
CA ASP A 56 1.90 3.48 -9.92
C ASP A 56 3.11 2.69 -9.41
N THR A 57 3.84 2.04 -10.31
CA THR A 57 5.12 1.41 -10.00
C THR A 57 6.19 2.02 -10.91
N THR A 58 7.05 2.85 -10.32
CA THR A 58 8.09 3.55 -11.07
C THR A 58 9.47 3.01 -10.72
N LYS A 59 10.38 3.03 -11.71
CA LYS A 59 11.79 2.79 -11.47
C LYS A 59 12.48 4.13 -11.20
N GLY A 60 13.01 4.31 -10.00
CA GLY A 60 13.62 5.59 -9.61
C GLY A 60 14.30 5.50 -8.25
N PRO A 61 15.06 6.55 -7.86
CA PRO A 61 15.61 6.64 -6.52
C PRO A 61 14.47 6.52 -5.48
N LEU A 62 14.78 5.91 -4.34
CA LEU A 62 13.83 5.85 -3.22
C LEU A 62 13.47 7.28 -2.82
N SER A 63 12.17 7.59 -2.83
CA SER A 63 11.67 8.86 -2.33
C SER A 63 12.02 8.97 -0.83
N ALA A 64 12.53 10.13 -0.42
CA ALA A 64 12.94 10.41 0.96
C ALA A 64 11.75 10.50 1.92
#